data_AF-X1BD05-F1
#
_entry.id   AF-X1BD05-F1
#
_cell.length_a   1.000
_cell.length_b   1.000
_cell.length_c   1.000
_cell.angle_alpha   90.00
_cell.angle_beta   90.00
_cell.angle_gamma   90.00
#
_symmetry.space_group_name_H-M   'P 1'
#
loop_
_entity.id
_entity.type
_entity.pdbx_description
1 polymer ?
#
loop_
_entity_poly.entity_id
_entity_poly.type
_entity_poly.pdbx_seq_one_letter_code
_entity_poly.pdbx_strand_id
1 'polypeptide(L)'
;MLSEGLMALNEQVAGRQVSAALEEVKCEFEDISGVKNYLMAAARDLVRNAGLFVSEAGKVDKGPRVPINTTGDPRFARYRVHVMAARGVNSAAPIVQESNPTYANLFGRIECGGGDESHEPQVVRIRPGALHRANGGYMFLDARALLAQTAVMDALLRALSECEIRFDSPAEPFGVSAGEVPELEPIALDVKVAVFGEAADHRQLAKHWPDLRRLFKVEARFDDTIDRSQETVAAYARLIAGIVTRHSLKPVDCG
;
A
#
# COMPACT_ATOMS: atom_id res chain seq x y z
N MET A 1 -1.94 23.94 41.77
CA MET A 1 -1.10 25.16 41.73
C MET A 1 0.37 24.90 41.37
N LEU A 2 1.21 24.24 42.19
CA LEU A 2 2.62 23.98 41.82
C LEU A 2 2.78 22.97 40.65
N SER A 3 1.91 21.97 40.56
CA SER A 3 1.92 20.97 39.48
C SER A 3 1.45 21.53 38.13
N GLU A 4 0.43 22.39 38.13
CA GLU A 4 -0.11 23.02 36.91
C GLU A 4 0.89 23.98 36.26
N GLY A 5 1.60 24.79 37.05
CA GLY A 5 2.64 25.68 36.54
C GLY A 5 3.83 24.93 35.95
N LEU A 6 4.19 23.78 36.54
CA LEU A 6 5.26 22.92 36.03
C LEU A 6 4.87 22.24 34.70
N MET A 7 3.62 21.76 34.58
CA MET A 7 3.12 21.18 33.33
C MET A 7 3.04 22.22 32.22
N ALA A 8 2.51 23.42 32.49
CA ALA A 8 2.43 24.49 31.50
C ALA A 8 3.81 24.96 31.03
N LEU A 9 4.79 25.06 31.93
CA LEU A 9 6.16 25.38 31.56
C LEU A 9 6.80 24.25 30.73
N ASN A 10 6.57 22.99 31.11
CA ASN A 10 7.10 21.84 30.37
C ASN A 10 6.50 21.77 28.96
N GLU A 11 5.20 22.01 28.80
CA GLU A 11 4.55 22.11 27.49
C GLU A 11 5.12 23.25 26.65
N GLN A 12 5.36 24.43 27.25
CA GLN A 12 5.90 25.58 26.53
C GLN A 12 7.34 25.35 26.05
N VAL A 13 8.18 24.75 26.90
CA VAL A 13 9.58 24.43 26.56
C VAL A 13 9.63 23.28 25.55
N ALA A 14 8.85 22.22 25.75
CA ALA A 14 8.73 21.10 24.82
C ALA A 14 8.21 21.55 23.46
N GLY A 15 7.19 22.43 23.43
CA GLY A 15 6.63 22.99 22.20
C GLY A 15 7.68 23.68 21.34
N ARG A 16 8.52 24.52 21.93
CA ARG A 16 9.61 25.19 21.18
C ARG A 16 10.60 24.19 20.59
N GLN A 17 10.98 23.16 21.34
CA GLN A 17 11.93 22.13 20.88
C GLN A 17 11.33 21.25 19.78
N VAL A 18 10.09 20.79 19.96
CA VAL A 18 9.37 19.95 18.98
C VAL A 18 9.12 20.71 17.69
N SER A 19 8.62 21.95 17.78
CA SER A 19 8.42 22.79 16.58
C SER A 19 9.72 23.03 15.83
N ALA A 20 10.82 23.33 16.53
CA ALA A 20 12.12 23.52 15.88
C ALA A 20 12.63 22.23 15.19
N ALA A 21 12.44 21.07 15.81
CA ALA A 21 12.86 19.79 15.25
C ALA A 21 12.04 19.35 14.03
N LEU A 22 10.75 19.71 13.98
CA LEU A 22 9.86 19.37 12.86
C LEU A 22 9.89 20.38 11.71
N GLU A 23 10.47 21.57 11.91
CA GLU A 23 10.45 22.62 10.89
C GLU A 23 11.26 22.22 9.64
N GLU A 24 12.40 21.55 9.81
CA GLU A 24 13.22 21.05 8.69
C GLU A 24 12.42 20.07 7.81
N VAL A 25 11.78 19.08 8.43
CA VAL A 25 10.94 18.09 7.74
C VAL A 25 9.71 18.75 7.10
N LYS A 26 9.11 19.72 7.77
CA LYS A 26 7.96 20.46 7.24
C LYS A 26 8.32 21.26 5.99
N CYS A 27 9.51 21.85 5.94
CA CYS A 27 10.00 22.53 4.75
C CYS A 27 10.34 21.55 3.61
N GLU A 28 10.92 20.39 3.93
CA GLU A 28 11.24 19.36 2.92
C GLU A 28 10.00 18.81 2.21
N PHE A 29 8.87 18.68 2.92
CA PHE A 29 7.64 18.10 2.42
C PHE A 29 6.49 19.11 2.27
N GLU A 30 6.81 20.40 2.07
CA GLU A 30 5.79 21.47 2.01
C GLU A 30 4.75 21.25 0.90
N ASP A 31 5.15 20.62 -0.20
CA ASP A 31 4.29 20.32 -1.36
C ASP A 31 3.24 19.23 -1.09
N ILE A 32 3.36 18.48 0.01
CA ILE A 32 2.45 17.38 0.34
C ILE A 32 1.51 17.80 1.47
N SER A 33 0.28 18.17 1.11
CA SER A 33 -0.74 18.67 2.04
C SER A 33 -0.99 17.76 3.26
N GLY A 34 -1.00 16.44 3.05
CA GLY A 34 -1.19 15.45 4.12
C GLY A 34 -0.07 15.44 5.16
N VAL A 35 1.19 15.67 4.75
CA VAL A 35 2.35 15.64 5.64
C VAL A 35 2.29 16.80 6.64
N LYS A 36 1.91 18.00 6.18
CA LYS A 36 1.76 19.16 7.07
C LYS A 36 0.74 18.92 8.18
N ASN A 37 -0.43 18.38 7.83
CA ASN A 37 -1.48 18.07 8.80
C ASN A 37 -1.02 17.01 9.80
N TYR A 38 -0.36 15.96 9.31
CA TYR A 38 0.24 14.92 10.14
C TYR A 38 1.28 15.48 11.12
N LEU A 39 2.25 16.26 10.64
CA LEU A 39 3.29 16.85 11.49
C LEU A 39 2.71 17.79 12.55
N MET A 40 1.67 18.56 12.23
CA MET A 40 0.97 19.40 13.21
C MET A 40 0.22 18.58 14.27
N ALA A 41 -0.40 17.46 13.88
CA ALA A 41 -1.04 16.54 14.82
C ALA A 41 0.00 15.85 15.72
N ALA A 42 1.09 15.35 15.14
CA ALA A 42 2.20 14.73 15.86
C ALA A 42 2.86 15.71 16.83
N ALA A 43 3.10 16.96 16.42
CA ALA A 43 3.67 17.99 17.28
C ALA A 43 2.80 18.24 18.53
N ARG A 44 1.48 18.39 18.35
CA ARG A 44 0.54 18.58 19.46
C ARG A 44 0.54 17.39 20.42
N ASP A 45 0.56 16.17 19.88
CA ASP A 45 0.56 14.96 20.70
C ASP A 45 1.90 14.76 21.44
N LEU A 46 3.04 15.05 20.81
CA LEU A 46 4.36 14.99 21.45
C LEU A 46 4.47 15.98 22.62
N VAL A 47 3.95 17.20 22.46
CA VAL A 47 3.95 18.22 23.53
C VAL A 47 3.06 17.79 24.69
N ARG A 48 1.84 17.33 24.39
CA ARG A 48 0.91 16.82 25.40
C ARG A 48 1.49 15.63 26.18
N ASN A 49 2.26 14.79 25.50
CA ASN A 49 2.90 13.61 26.07
C ASN A 49 4.37 13.82 26.42
N ALA A 50 4.84 15.07 26.58
CA ALA A 50 6.24 15.37 26.83
C ALA A 50 6.80 14.62 28.07
N GLY A 51 5.95 14.38 29.07
CA GLY A 51 6.29 13.59 30.26
C GLY A 51 6.79 12.16 29.97
N LEU A 52 6.35 11.53 28.87
CA LEU A 52 6.82 10.19 28.46
C LEU A 52 8.30 10.18 28.04
N PHE A 53 8.83 11.34 27.64
CA PHE A 53 10.18 11.50 27.11
C PHE A 53 11.16 12.09 28.14
N VAL A 54 10.66 12.68 29.22
CA VAL A 54 11.47 13.35 30.26
C VAL A 54 12.11 12.34 31.23
N SER A 55 11.53 11.15 31.41
CA SER A 55 11.94 10.17 32.44
C SER A 55 13.35 9.55 32.28
N GLU A 56 14.04 9.77 31.16
CA GLU A 56 15.42 9.29 30.94
C GLU A 56 16.47 10.40 30.77
N ALA A 57 16.10 11.68 30.87
CA ALA A 57 17.04 12.80 30.81
C ALA A 57 18.02 12.87 32.02
N GLY A 58 18.01 11.87 32.90
CA GLY A 58 18.99 11.69 33.98
C GLY A 58 20.36 11.15 33.52
N LYS A 59 20.51 10.73 32.27
CA LYS A 59 21.80 10.38 31.64
C LYS A 59 22.06 11.22 30.39
N VAL A 60 22.02 12.54 30.50
CA VAL A 60 22.49 13.42 29.42
C VAL A 60 24.00 13.53 29.52
N ASP A 61 24.69 12.73 28.72
CA ASP A 61 26.11 12.92 28.44
C ASP A 61 26.28 14.28 27.75
N LYS A 62 27.18 15.13 28.28
CA LYS A 62 27.45 16.50 27.77
C LYS A 62 28.33 16.44 26.51
N GLY A 63 27.97 15.59 25.56
CA GLY A 63 28.66 15.42 24.28
C GLY A 63 27.95 16.13 23.13
N PRO A 64 28.59 16.25 21.95
CA PRO A 64 27.95 16.76 20.75
C PRO A 64 26.69 15.96 20.43
N ARG A 65 25.63 16.64 19.94
CA ARG A 65 24.33 16.05 19.60
C ARG A 65 24.50 15.00 18.49
N VAL A 66 24.73 13.74 18.88
CA VAL A 66 24.64 12.59 17.98
C VAL A 66 23.16 12.26 17.82
N PRO A 67 22.63 12.08 16.60
CA PRO A 67 21.27 11.60 16.42
C PRO A 67 21.12 10.24 17.12
N ILE A 68 20.27 10.19 18.16
CA ILE A 68 19.92 8.95 18.84
C ILE A 68 19.12 8.12 17.84
N ASN A 69 19.53 6.88 17.59
CA ASN A 69 18.78 5.96 16.74
C ASN A 69 17.52 5.49 17.49
N THR A 70 16.44 6.24 17.37
CA THR A 70 15.13 5.98 18.00
C THR A 70 14.30 4.94 17.25
N THR A 71 14.85 4.31 16.21
CA THR A 71 14.13 3.35 15.34
C THR A 71 13.53 2.18 16.13
N GLY A 72 14.09 1.82 17.29
CA GLY A 72 13.56 0.77 18.17
C GLY A 72 12.77 1.25 19.39
N ASP A 73 12.56 2.56 19.57
CA ASP A 73 11.93 3.10 20.77
C ASP A 73 10.39 3.05 20.67
N PRO A 74 9.71 2.27 21.53
CA PRO A 74 8.26 2.09 21.48
C PRO A 74 7.48 3.39 21.71
N ARG A 75 8.07 4.40 22.36
CA ARG A 75 7.44 5.72 22.56
C ARG A 75 7.13 6.42 21.24
N PHE A 76 7.97 6.19 20.23
CA PHE A 76 7.81 6.77 18.90
C PHE A 76 7.02 5.89 17.93
N ALA A 77 6.63 4.67 18.33
CA ALA A 77 5.95 3.71 17.45
C ALA A 77 4.66 4.29 16.83
N ARG A 78 3.90 5.09 17.60
CA ARG A 78 2.66 5.73 17.15
C ARG A 78 2.85 6.82 16.08
N TYR A 79 4.06 7.34 15.93
CA TYR A 79 4.40 8.37 14.93
C TYR A 79 5.16 7.79 13.74
N ARG A 80 5.11 6.47 13.54
CA ARG A 80 5.74 5.85 12.38
C ARG A 80 4.91 6.05 11.13
N VAL A 81 5.58 6.45 10.06
CA VAL A 81 4.99 6.51 8.72
C VAL A 81 5.09 5.14 8.06
N HIS A 82 3.95 4.59 7.63
CA HIS A 82 3.92 3.36 6.85
C HIS A 82 3.98 3.69 5.35
N VAL A 83 5.11 3.36 4.72
CA VAL A 83 5.25 3.49 3.27
C VAL A 83 4.51 2.35 2.58
N MET A 84 3.43 2.66 1.88
CA MET A 84 2.60 1.66 1.20
C MET A 84 3.24 1.15 -0.10
N ALA A 85 3.89 2.05 -0.84
CA ALA A 85 4.64 1.73 -2.04
C ALA A 85 5.75 2.77 -2.24
N ALA A 86 6.92 2.32 -2.71
CA ALA A 86 8.05 3.18 -3.03
C ALA A 86 8.45 2.98 -4.49
N ARG A 87 8.81 4.06 -5.18
CA ARG A 87 9.17 4.06 -6.59
C ARG A 87 10.40 4.95 -6.79
N GLY A 88 11.30 4.54 -7.67
CA GLY A 88 12.49 5.34 -8.00
C GLY A 88 12.10 6.57 -8.84
N VAL A 89 12.91 7.63 -8.73
CA VAL A 89 12.80 8.81 -9.61
C VAL A 89 12.94 8.34 -11.07
N ASN A 90 11.98 8.68 -11.93
CA ASN A 90 11.88 8.25 -13.34
C ASN A 90 11.50 6.78 -13.59
N SER A 91 10.83 6.11 -12.64
CA SER A 91 10.30 4.77 -12.87
C SER A 91 9.11 4.78 -13.83
N ALA A 92 9.01 3.78 -14.71
CA ALA A 92 7.81 3.54 -15.51
C ALA A 92 6.57 3.28 -14.61
N ALA A 93 5.36 3.37 -15.21
CA ALA A 93 4.10 2.99 -14.55
C ALA A 93 4.22 1.59 -13.92
N PRO A 94 3.73 1.33 -12.68
CA PRO A 94 3.89 0.04 -12.06
C PRO A 94 3.01 -0.96 -12.79
N ILE A 95 3.54 -2.17 -12.98
CA ILE A 95 2.81 -3.30 -13.54
C ILE A 95 2.86 -4.40 -12.48
N VAL A 96 1.71 -4.67 -11.87
CA VAL A 96 1.60 -5.67 -10.81
C VAL A 96 0.67 -6.78 -11.26
N GLN A 97 1.10 -8.02 -11.14
CA GLN A 97 0.25 -9.18 -11.32
C GLN A 97 -0.01 -9.82 -9.96
N GLU A 98 -1.27 -10.11 -9.66
CA GLU A 98 -1.66 -10.86 -8.47
C GLU A 98 -2.37 -12.14 -8.90
N SER A 99 -1.72 -13.28 -8.65
CA SER A 99 -2.22 -14.61 -9.03
C SER A 99 -3.17 -15.20 -7.99
N ASN A 100 -3.11 -14.74 -6.73
CA ASN A 100 -3.99 -15.18 -5.66
C ASN A 100 -4.66 -13.95 -5.01
N PRO A 101 -5.74 -13.43 -5.60
CA PRO A 101 -6.38 -12.18 -5.21
C PRO A 101 -7.23 -12.37 -3.95
N THR A 102 -6.60 -12.72 -2.83
CA THR A 102 -7.22 -12.64 -1.52
C THR A 102 -7.43 -11.19 -1.12
N TYR A 103 -8.40 -10.93 -0.22
CA TYR A 103 -8.64 -9.59 0.28
C TYR A 103 -7.35 -8.98 0.85
N ALA A 104 -6.63 -9.73 1.69
CA ALA A 104 -5.35 -9.31 2.25
C ALA A 104 -4.26 -9.06 1.18
N ASN A 105 -4.23 -9.85 0.09
CA ASN A 105 -3.25 -9.65 -0.98
C ASN A 105 -3.58 -8.43 -1.84
N LEU A 106 -4.85 -8.12 -2.12
CA LEU A 106 -5.25 -6.96 -2.93
C LEU A 106 -5.28 -5.66 -2.14
N PHE A 107 -5.99 -5.66 -1.01
CA PHE A 107 -6.25 -4.48 -0.19
C PHE A 107 -5.24 -4.31 0.94
N GLY A 108 -4.40 -5.31 1.20
CA GLY A 108 -3.51 -5.27 2.35
C GLY A 108 -4.22 -5.67 3.63
N ARG A 109 -3.51 -5.59 4.75
CA ARG A 109 -4.05 -5.95 6.06
C ARG A 109 -3.42 -5.13 7.17
N ILE A 110 -4.17 -4.99 8.25
CA ILE A 110 -3.71 -4.37 9.49
C ILE A 110 -3.29 -5.51 10.43
N GLU A 111 -2.09 -5.41 10.97
CA GLU A 111 -1.55 -6.31 11.97
C GLU A 111 -1.42 -5.55 13.27
N CYS A 112 -2.22 -5.92 14.27
CA CYS A 112 -2.06 -5.41 15.62
C CYS A 112 -1.11 -6.34 16.38
N GLY A 113 0.05 -5.80 16.78
CA GLY A 113 0.97 -6.50 17.68
C GLY A 113 0.74 -6.08 19.12
N GLY A 114 0.74 -7.05 20.03
CA GLY A 114 0.65 -6.85 21.49
C GLY A 114 -0.66 -7.38 22.06
N GLY A 115 -0.58 -8.48 22.81
CA GLY A 115 -1.70 -9.07 23.54
C GLY A 115 -1.21 -9.90 24.73
N ASP A 116 -1.77 -9.56 25.90
CA ASP A 116 -1.82 -10.22 27.22
C ASP A 116 -0.57 -10.45 28.10
N GLU A 117 0.66 -10.53 27.59
CA GLU A 117 1.83 -10.85 28.46
C GLU A 117 2.88 -9.74 28.62
N SER A 118 2.72 -8.64 27.90
CA SER A 118 3.66 -7.52 27.92
C SER A 118 2.89 -6.22 28.08
N HIS A 119 3.24 -5.40 29.08
CA HIS A 119 2.77 -4.01 29.22
C HIS A 119 3.30 -3.11 28.08
N GLU A 120 3.52 -3.66 26.89
CA GLU A 120 3.98 -2.94 25.72
C GLU A 120 2.77 -2.32 25.00
N PRO A 121 2.88 -1.07 24.54
CA PRO A 121 1.80 -0.41 23.81
C PRO A 121 1.51 -1.16 22.50
N GLN A 122 0.23 -1.33 22.19
CA GLN A 122 -0.25 -1.95 20.95
C GLN A 122 0.35 -1.21 19.74
N VAL A 123 1.09 -1.93 18.89
CA VAL A 123 1.69 -1.37 17.67
C VAL A 123 0.86 -1.82 16.48
N VAL A 124 0.20 -0.86 15.84
CA VAL A 124 -0.50 -1.06 14.56
C VAL A 124 0.54 -1.10 13.45
N ARG A 125 0.56 -2.17 12.66
CA ARG A 125 1.40 -2.30 11.46
C ARG A 125 0.52 -2.54 10.25
N ILE A 126 0.69 -1.75 9.20
CA ILE A 126 -0.07 -1.92 7.95
C ILE A 126 0.82 -2.65 6.94
N ARG A 127 0.29 -3.73 6.35
CA ARG A 127 0.91 -4.39 5.19
C ARG A 127 0.19 -3.98 3.91
N PRO A 128 0.91 -3.41 2.93
CA PRO A 128 0.30 -2.97 1.69
C PRO A 128 -0.07 -4.15 0.77
N GLY A 129 -1.25 -4.04 0.18
CA GLY A 129 -1.73 -4.95 -0.87
C GLY A 129 -1.20 -4.64 -2.27
N ALA A 130 -1.62 -5.44 -3.25
CA ALA A 130 -1.28 -5.31 -4.65
C ALA A 130 -1.85 -4.01 -5.26
N LEU A 131 -3.03 -3.56 -4.83
CA LEU A 131 -3.61 -2.29 -5.29
C LEU A 131 -2.74 -1.10 -4.93
N HIS A 132 -2.17 -1.09 -3.71
CA HIS A 132 -1.23 -0.06 -3.28
C HIS A 132 0.02 -0.01 -4.16
N ARG A 133 0.56 -1.18 -4.53
CA ARG A 133 1.74 -1.28 -5.40
C ARG A 133 1.44 -0.94 -6.86
N ALA A 134 0.22 -1.21 -7.32
CA ALA A 134 -0.24 -0.95 -8.68
C ALA A 134 -0.74 0.49 -8.89
N ASN A 135 -0.88 1.27 -7.81
CA ASN A 135 -1.42 2.62 -7.87
C ASN A 135 -0.56 3.53 -8.77
N GLY A 136 -1.21 4.25 -9.67
CA GLY A 136 -0.60 5.02 -10.77
C GLY A 136 -0.18 4.17 -11.98
N GLY A 137 -0.74 2.98 -12.21
CA GLY A 137 -0.60 2.27 -13.49
C GLY A 137 -1.47 1.03 -13.63
N TYR A 138 -0.89 -0.18 -13.68
CA TYR A 138 -1.59 -1.37 -14.18
C TYR A 138 -1.58 -2.55 -13.21
N MET A 139 -2.74 -3.19 -13.08
CA MET A 139 -2.90 -4.45 -12.35
C MET A 139 -3.44 -5.56 -13.25
N PHE A 140 -2.82 -6.73 -13.19
CA PHE A 140 -3.22 -7.92 -13.94
C PHE A 140 -3.75 -8.98 -12.99
N LEU A 141 -4.95 -9.49 -13.28
CA LEU A 141 -5.66 -10.48 -12.47
C LEU A 141 -6.15 -11.65 -13.30
N ASP A 142 -6.10 -12.83 -12.72
CA ASP A 142 -6.65 -14.05 -13.32
C ASP A 142 -8.17 -14.13 -13.06
N ALA A 143 -8.96 -14.30 -14.13
CA ALA A 143 -10.41 -14.40 -14.07
C ALA A 143 -10.90 -15.57 -13.21
N ARG A 144 -10.24 -16.73 -13.29
CA ARG A 144 -10.59 -17.93 -12.50
C ARG A 144 -10.33 -17.68 -11.03
N ALA A 145 -9.22 -17.02 -10.71
CA ALA A 145 -8.88 -16.69 -9.34
C ALA A 145 -9.89 -15.72 -8.71
N LEU A 146 -10.38 -14.73 -9.48
CA LEU A 146 -11.44 -13.83 -9.07
C LEU A 146 -12.80 -14.55 -8.90
N LEU A 147 -13.15 -15.46 -9.82
CA LEU A 147 -14.37 -16.26 -9.73
C LEU A 147 -14.38 -17.16 -8.49
N ALA A 148 -13.22 -17.66 -8.08
CA ALA A 148 -13.07 -18.43 -6.84
C ALA A 148 -13.29 -17.60 -5.56
N GLN A 149 -13.17 -16.27 -5.64
CA GLN A 149 -13.24 -15.37 -4.49
C GLN A 149 -14.21 -14.22 -4.75
N THR A 150 -15.50 -14.55 -4.87
CA THR A 150 -16.56 -13.60 -5.26
C THR A 150 -16.61 -12.35 -4.37
N ALA A 151 -16.43 -12.50 -3.05
CA ALA A 151 -16.42 -11.38 -2.12
C ALA A 151 -15.26 -10.39 -2.38
N VAL A 152 -14.12 -10.89 -2.85
CA VAL A 152 -12.98 -10.02 -3.21
C VAL A 152 -13.26 -9.28 -4.51
N MET A 153 -13.93 -9.93 -5.46
CA MET A 153 -14.38 -9.28 -6.70
C MET A 153 -15.37 -8.15 -6.40
N ASP A 154 -16.33 -8.35 -5.49
CA ASP A 154 -17.26 -7.31 -5.05
C ASP A 154 -16.52 -6.11 -4.43
N ALA A 155 -15.55 -6.37 -3.55
CA ALA A 155 -14.72 -5.33 -2.96
C ALA A 155 -13.89 -4.58 -4.01
N LEU A 156 -13.34 -5.29 -5.00
CA LEU A 156 -12.57 -4.69 -6.10
C LEU A 156 -13.44 -3.78 -6.94
N LEU A 157 -14.65 -4.21 -7.33
CA LEU A 157 -15.56 -3.37 -8.10
C LEU A 157 -15.97 -2.12 -7.32
N ARG A 158 -16.18 -2.24 -6.01
CA ARG A 158 -16.45 -1.08 -5.14
C ARG A 158 -15.29 -0.11 -5.12
N ALA A 159 -14.08 -0.58 -4.88
CA ALA A 159 -12.87 0.24 -4.85
C ALA A 159 -12.61 0.96 -6.19
N LEU A 160 -12.82 0.26 -7.32
CA LEU A 160 -12.71 0.86 -8.65
C LEU A 160 -13.82 1.88 -8.94
N SER A 161 -15.02 1.69 -8.39
CA SER A 161 -16.13 2.62 -8.56
C SER A 161 -15.95 3.89 -7.72
N GLU A 162 -15.47 3.73 -6.48
CA GLU A 162 -15.24 4.83 -5.53
C GLU A 162 -13.88 5.51 -5.73
N CYS A 163 -12.99 4.91 -6.53
CA CYS A 163 -11.60 5.36 -6.69
C CYS A 163 -10.85 5.46 -5.36
N GLU A 164 -11.12 4.53 -4.45
CA GLU A 164 -10.54 4.49 -3.10
C GLU A 164 -10.22 3.05 -2.68
N ILE A 165 -9.09 2.87 -1.99
CA ILE A 165 -8.72 1.65 -1.27
C ILE A 165 -9.11 1.84 0.19
N ARG A 166 -9.92 0.93 0.71
CA ARG A 166 -10.23 0.84 2.14
C ARG A 166 -9.66 -0.45 2.71
N PHE A 167 -9.20 -0.37 3.94
CA PHE A 167 -8.92 -1.54 4.75
C PHE A 167 -10.23 -1.94 5.43
N ASP A 168 -11.07 -2.71 4.75
CA ASP A 168 -12.20 -3.30 5.46
C ASP A 168 -11.65 -4.39 6.38
N SER A 169 -12.10 -4.39 7.64
CA SER A 169 -11.91 -5.54 8.49
C SER A 169 -12.80 -6.64 7.92
N PRO A 170 -12.27 -7.75 7.36
CA PRO A 170 -13.12 -8.87 7.03
C PRO A 170 -13.83 -9.27 8.32
N ALA A 171 -15.16 -9.40 8.28
CA ALA A 171 -15.89 -10.08 9.33
C ALA A 171 -15.15 -11.39 9.62
N GLU A 172 -14.65 -11.50 10.85
CA GLU A 172 -13.48 -12.31 11.15
C GLU A 172 -13.65 -13.81 10.91
N PRO A 173 -12.53 -14.50 10.60
CA PRO A 173 -12.24 -15.80 11.19
C PRO A 173 -11.10 -15.76 12.22
N PHE A 174 -10.45 -14.60 12.44
CA PHE A 174 -9.18 -14.49 13.17
C PHE A 174 -9.15 -13.42 14.29
N GLY A 175 -10.16 -13.42 15.17
CA GLY A 175 -10.03 -13.06 16.60
C GLY A 175 -9.48 -11.68 17.02
N VAL A 176 -9.36 -10.71 16.12
CA VAL A 176 -9.14 -9.29 16.41
C VAL A 176 -10.50 -8.60 16.58
N SER A 177 -10.88 -8.39 17.85
CA SER A 177 -12.13 -7.73 18.18
C SER A 177 -12.23 -6.36 17.49
N ALA A 178 -13.33 -6.12 16.77
CA ALA A 178 -13.57 -4.96 15.90
C ALA A 178 -13.52 -3.58 16.60
N GLY A 179 -13.30 -3.52 17.92
CA GLY A 179 -13.17 -2.29 18.70
C GLY A 179 -11.75 -1.73 18.84
N GLU A 180 -10.72 -2.43 18.36
CA GLU A 180 -9.31 -2.08 18.61
C GLU A 180 -8.56 -1.51 17.40
N VAL A 181 -9.18 -1.51 16.21
CA VAL A 181 -8.54 -1.01 14.99
C VAL A 181 -8.97 0.45 14.75
N PRO A 182 -8.02 1.41 14.69
CA PRO A 182 -8.36 2.78 14.35
C PRO A 182 -8.94 2.87 12.95
N GLU A 183 -9.99 3.68 12.79
CA GLU A 183 -10.58 3.96 11.48
C GLU A 183 -9.52 4.66 10.60
N LEU A 184 -9.16 4.03 9.49
CA LEU A 184 -8.17 4.55 8.56
C LEU A 184 -8.85 5.36 7.46
N GLU A 185 -8.24 6.49 7.11
CA GLU A 185 -8.65 7.28 5.96
C GLU A 185 -8.50 6.45 4.67
N PRO A 186 -9.48 6.49 3.74
CA PRO A 186 -9.35 5.83 2.44
C PRO A 186 -8.17 6.36 1.64
N ILE A 187 -7.50 5.47 0.89
CA ILE A 187 -6.37 5.84 0.02
C ILE A 187 -6.88 5.99 -1.40
N ALA A 188 -6.65 7.15 -2.03
CA ALA A 188 -7.05 7.37 -3.42
C ALA A 188 -6.44 6.33 -4.38
N LEU A 189 -7.28 5.78 -5.26
CA LEU A 189 -6.95 4.72 -6.22
C LEU A 189 -6.99 5.25 -7.65
N ASP A 190 -5.86 5.11 -8.34
CA ASP A 190 -5.68 5.35 -9.77
C ASP A 190 -5.01 4.11 -10.40
N VAL A 191 -5.79 3.15 -10.87
CA VAL A 191 -5.26 1.92 -11.47
C VAL A 191 -6.10 1.48 -12.66
N LYS A 192 -5.42 0.94 -13.68
CA LYS A 192 -6.03 0.25 -14.80
C LYS A 192 -5.93 -1.26 -14.57
N VAL A 193 -7.07 -1.92 -14.46
CA VAL A 193 -7.14 -3.36 -14.22
C VAL A 193 -7.37 -4.11 -15.52
N ALA A 194 -6.53 -5.11 -15.79
CA ALA A 194 -6.69 -6.07 -16.86
C ALA A 194 -6.97 -7.45 -16.27
N VAL A 195 -8.13 -8.02 -16.60
CA VAL A 195 -8.50 -9.38 -16.20
C VAL A 195 -8.30 -10.28 -17.42
N PHE A 196 -7.58 -11.38 -17.24
CA PHE A 196 -7.32 -12.36 -18.30
C PHE A 196 -7.83 -13.74 -17.88
N GLY A 197 -8.30 -14.52 -18.86
CA GLY A 197 -8.88 -15.84 -18.64
C GLY A 197 -9.46 -16.40 -19.93
N GLU A 198 -10.08 -17.58 -19.85
CA GLU A 198 -10.71 -18.19 -21.01
C GLU A 198 -12.08 -17.55 -21.30
N ALA A 199 -12.59 -17.82 -22.52
CA ALA A 199 -13.92 -17.36 -22.91
C ALA A 199 -15.04 -17.84 -21.97
N ALA A 200 -14.87 -19.01 -21.33
CA ALA A 200 -15.79 -19.53 -20.33
C ALA A 200 -15.77 -18.69 -19.04
N ASP A 201 -14.60 -18.29 -18.55
CA ASP A 201 -14.43 -17.49 -17.35
C ASP A 201 -15.04 -16.10 -17.54
N HIS A 202 -14.82 -15.48 -18.71
CA HIS A 202 -15.45 -14.20 -19.07
C HIS A 202 -16.98 -14.28 -19.05
N ARG A 203 -17.57 -15.34 -19.63
CA ARG A 203 -19.03 -15.55 -19.59
C ARG A 203 -19.54 -15.70 -18.15
N GLN A 204 -18.79 -16.38 -17.28
CA GLN A 204 -19.15 -16.51 -15.88
C GLN A 204 -19.05 -15.17 -15.14
N LEU A 205 -17.98 -14.40 -15.33
CA LEU A 205 -17.83 -13.07 -14.75
C LEU A 205 -18.99 -12.14 -15.15
N ALA A 206 -19.30 -12.07 -16.44
CA ALA A 206 -20.40 -11.25 -16.95
C ALA A 206 -21.78 -11.69 -16.44
N LYS A 207 -21.96 -12.97 -16.11
CA LYS A 207 -23.20 -13.50 -15.54
C LYS A 207 -23.36 -13.12 -14.06
N HIS A 208 -22.28 -13.19 -13.28
CA HIS A 208 -22.33 -12.90 -11.84
C HIS A 208 -22.30 -11.40 -11.53
N TRP A 209 -21.62 -10.59 -12.36
CA TRP A 209 -21.53 -9.14 -12.20
C TRP A 209 -22.00 -8.41 -13.47
N PRO A 210 -23.32 -8.15 -13.60
CA PRO A 210 -23.87 -7.45 -14.77
C PRO A 210 -23.28 -6.04 -14.98
N ASP A 211 -22.93 -5.36 -13.89
CA ASP A 211 -22.33 -4.02 -13.91
C ASP A 211 -20.84 -4.01 -14.32
N LEU A 212 -20.22 -5.18 -14.52
CA LEU A 212 -18.81 -5.30 -14.90
C LEU A 212 -18.45 -4.44 -16.11
N ARG A 213 -19.35 -4.35 -17.10
CA ARG A 213 -19.16 -3.55 -18.34
C ARG A 213 -19.03 -2.05 -18.11
N ARG A 214 -19.51 -1.53 -16.97
CA ARG A 214 -19.39 -0.10 -16.64
C ARG A 214 -17.94 0.26 -16.29
N LEU A 215 -17.25 -0.68 -15.64
CA LEU A 215 -15.86 -0.54 -15.21
C LEU A 215 -14.88 -1.09 -16.26
N PHE A 216 -15.16 -2.27 -16.83
CA PHE A 216 -14.36 -2.93 -17.87
C PHE A 216 -14.95 -2.68 -19.25
N LYS A 217 -14.58 -1.52 -19.82
CA LYS A 217 -15.14 -1.03 -21.10
C LYS A 217 -14.53 -1.69 -22.35
N VAL A 218 -13.33 -2.24 -22.22
CA VAL A 218 -12.57 -2.80 -23.34
C VAL A 218 -12.49 -4.31 -23.18
N GLU A 219 -12.98 -5.04 -24.18
CA GLU A 219 -12.84 -6.49 -24.29
C GLU A 219 -11.82 -6.79 -25.40
N ALA A 220 -10.70 -7.41 -25.04
CA ALA A 220 -9.71 -7.89 -25.99
C ALA A 220 -9.85 -9.40 -26.12
N ARG A 221 -10.30 -9.87 -27.29
CA ARG A 221 -10.37 -11.31 -27.61
C ARG A 221 -9.16 -11.69 -28.45
N PHE A 222 -8.49 -12.75 -28.04
CA PHE A 222 -7.51 -13.43 -28.86
C PHE A 222 -8.20 -14.55 -29.62
N ASP A 223 -7.98 -14.59 -30.93
CA ASP A 223 -8.41 -15.67 -31.79
C ASP A 223 -7.47 -16.87 -31.62
N ASP A 224 -7.99 -18.09 -31.77
CA ASP A 224 -7.19 -19.32 -31.74
C ASP A 224 -6.52 -19.59 -33.11
N THR A 225 -6.95 -18.86 -34.14
CA THR A 225 -6.41 -18.94 -35.50
C THR A 225 -5.92 -17.58 -35.99
N ILE A 226 -4.96 -17.61 -36.91
CA ILE A 226 -4.48 -16.40 -37.59
C ILE A 226 -4.41 -16.70 -39.08
N ASP A 227 -4.89 -15.77 -39.91
CA ASP A 227 -4.80 -15.88 -41.35
C ASP A 227 -3.35 -16.00 -41.83
N ARG A 228 -3.11 -16.99 -42.71
CA ARG A 228 -1.80 -17.22 -43.29
C ARG A 228 -1.55 -16.21 -44.42
N SER A 229 -0.97 -15.06 -44.05
CA SER A 229 -0.46 -14.05 -44.98
C SER A 229 1.07 -14.01 -44.97
N GLN A 230 1.69 -13.38 -45.98
CA GLN A 230 3.14 -13.14 -45.96
C GLN A 230 3.57 -12.32 -44.73
N GLU A 231 2.76 -11.35 -44.32
CA GLU A 231 3.01 -10.53 -43.13
C GLU A 231 2.97 -11.36 -41.85
N THR A 232 1.93 -12.20 -41.68
CA THR A 232 1.79 -13.09 -40.53
C THR A 232 2.96 -14.07 -40.42
N VAL A 233 3.36 -14.66 -41.56
CA VAL A 233 4.50 -15.59 -41.61
C VAL A 233 5.79 -14.87 -41.23
N ALA A 234 6.03 -13.66 -41.73
CA ALA A 234 7.21 -12.87 -41.38
C ALA A 234 7.21 -12.46 -39.89
N ALA A 235 6.06 -12.05 -39.35
CA ALA A 235 5.92 -11.72 -37.93
C ALA A 235 6.18 -12.95 -37.03
N TYR A 236 5.66 -14.11 -37.41
CA TYR A 236 5.89 -15.37 -36.71
C TYR A 236 7.36 -15.81 -36.77
N ALA A 237 8.02 -15.67 -37.93
CA ALA A 237 9.46 -15.92 -38.06
C ALA A 237 10.29 -15.00 -37.15
N ARG A 238 9.92 -13.71 -37.03
CA ARG A 238 10.55 -12.77 -36.09
C ARG A 238 10.34 -13.16 -34.63
N LEU A 239 9.14 -13.63 -34.27
CA LEU A 239 8.84 -14.13 -32.93
C LEU A 239 9.77 -15.31 -32.58
N ILE A 240 9.87 -16.29 -33.47
CA ILE A 240 10.76 -17.45 -33.30
C ILE A 240 12.21 -17.00 -33.17
N ALA A 241 12.69 -16.13 -34.06
CA ALA A 241 14.05 -15.60 -34.00
C ALA A 241 14.33 -14.87 -32.67
N GLY A 242 13.35 -14.12 -32.16
CA GLY A 242 13.40 -13.48 -30.84
C GLY A 242 13.52 -14.49 -29.69
N ILE A 243 12.75 -15.58 -29.72
CA ILE A 243 12.83 -16.66 -28.73
C ILE A 243 14.20 -17.34 -28.79
N VAL A 244 14.69 -17.70 -29.98
CA VAL A 244 16.01 -18.32 -30.17
C VAL A 244 17.11 -17.43 -29.62
N THR A 245 17.07 -16.14 -29.93
CA THR A 245 18.06 -15.16 -29.45
C THR A 245 18.00 -15.02 -27.93
N ARG A 246 16.79 -14.82 -27.37
CA ARG A 246 16.57 -14.63 -25.92
C ARG A 246 17.03 -15.84 -25.10
N HIS A 247 16.83 -17.04 -25.62
CA HIS A 247 17.15 -18.30 -24.93
C HIS A 247 18.46 -18.96 -25.42
N SER A 248 19.24 -18.29 -26.28
CA SER A 248 20.50 -18.80 -26.84
C SER A 248 20.39 -20.20 -27.45
N LEU A 249 19.33 -20.43 -28.23
CA LEU A 249 19.07 -21.71 -28.89
C LEU A 249 19.78 -21.78 -30.25
N LYS A 250 19.78 -22.97 -30.87
CA LYS A 250 20.29 -23.12 -32.25
C LYS A 250 19.40 -22.36 -33.23
N PRO A 251 19.96 -21.79 -34.32
CA PRO A 251 19.18 -21.16 -35.38
C PRO A 251 18.16 -22.14 -35.97
N VAL A 252 16.99 -21.62 -36.33
CA VAL A 252 15.99 -22.42 -37.05
C VAL A 252 16.37 -22.44 -38.53
N ASP A 253 16.61 -23.64 -39.02
CA ASP A 253 16.85 -23.97 -40.41
C ASP A 253 15.52 -24.19 -41.14
N CYS A 254 15.45 -23.71 -42.38
CA CYS A 254 14.47 -24.20 -43.34
C CYS A 254 14.95 -25.59 -43.77
N GLY A 255 14.39 -26.64 -43.17
CA GLY A 255 14.73 -28.03 -43.51
C GLY A 255 14.75 -28.31 -45.01
#